data_AF-A0A6N9A229-F1
#
_entry.id   AF-A0A6N9A229-F1
#
_cell.length_a   1.000
_cell.length_b   1.000
_cell.length_c   1.000
_cell.angle_alpha   90.00
_cell.angle_beta   90.00
_cell.angle_gamma   90.00
#
_symmetry.space_group_name_H-M   'P 1'
#
loop_
_entity.id
_entity.type
_entity.pdbx_description
1 polymer ?
#
loop_
_entity_poly.entity_id
_entity_poly.type
_entity_poly.pdbx_seq_one_letter_code
_entity_poly.pdbx_strand_id
1 'polypeptide(L)'
;MKRTIRCALIVALALASLSGAVKAQEGRQDIQNVLLTFHLVQADGFTDDDPEISDVVTELRKYFNFQGYRLLSNSLFNVGMYLSDYDNEPVRGSGTQRIVVENSAIALEVSASLRAARASGTVRGEVTLTDITEFVGYARPSNLSPLLRITVNMRDGQRVVLGSAPRTADEPVLILVVTARIDPEF
;
A
#
# COMPACT_ATOMS: atom_id res chain seq x y z
N MET A 1 -36.66 -67.32 -17.99
CA MET A 1 -35.79 -66.82 -16.91
C MET A 1 -36.49 -65.64 -16.23
N LYS A 2 -36.98 -65.85 -15.01
CA LYS A 2 -37.80 -64.89 -14.24
C LYS A 2 -36.87 -64.08 -13.33
N ARG A 3 -36.93 -62.74 -13.38
CA ARG A 3 -36.27 -61.84 -12.44
C ARG A 3 -37.30 -61.31 -11.45
N THR A 4 -37.10 -61.64 -10.19
CA THR A 4 -37.88 -61.19 -9.03
C THR A 4 -37.12 -60.04 -8.39
N ILE A 5 -37.68 -58.83 -8.39
CA ILE A 5 -37.16 -57.69 -7.61
C ILE A 5 -38.10 -57.52 -6.42
N ARG A 6 -37.54 -57.62 -5.21
CA ARG A 6 -38.24 -57.41 -3.94
C ARG A 6 -38.32 -55.91 -3.65
N CYS A 7 -39.52 -55.46 -3.30
CA CYS A 7 -39.80 -54.19 -2.64
C CYS A 7 -39.07 -54.09 -1.29
N ALA A 8 -38.69 -52.87 -0.89
CA ALA A 8 -39.17 -52.26 0.36
C ALA A 8 -38.67 -50.82 0.53
N LEU A 9 -39.67 -49.93 0.68
CA LEU A 9 -39.77 -48.84 1.64
C LEU A 9 -38.72 -47.71 1.61
N ILE A 10 -39.18 -46.45 1.53
CA ILE A 10 -39.05 -45.46 2.61
C ILE A 10 -39.94 -44.24 2.29
N VAL A 11 -40.99 -44.12 3.11
CA VAL A 11 -41.56 -42.92 3.74
C VAL A 11 -41.63 -41.63 2.91
N ALA A 12 -42.85 -41.27 2.51
CA ALA A 12 -43.23 -39.89 2.28
C ALA A 12 -43.42 -39.18 3.64
N LEU A 13 -42.68 -38.11 3.89
CA LEU A 13 -43.04 -37.12 4.90
C LEU A 13 -42.88 -35.73 4.29
N ALA A 14 -44.00 -35.13 3.91
CA ALA A 14 -44.08 -33.74 3.56
C ALA A 14 -44.11 -32.91 4.85
N LEU A 15 -43.14 -32.01 5.03
CA LEU A 15 -43.30 -30.86 5.92
C LEU A 15 -42.86 -29.59 5.20
N ALA A 16 -43.83 -28.69 5.14
CA ALA A 16 -43.81 -27.29 4.74
C ALA A 16 -42.42 -26.63 4.64
N SER A 17 -42.12 -26.11 3.45
CA SER A 17 -41.10 -25.11 3.24
C SER A 17 -41.46 -23.82 3.98
N LEU A 18 -40.91 -23.65 5.18
CA LEU A 18 -40.72 -22.35 5.80
C LEU A 18 -39.86 -21.52 4.85
N SER A 19 -40.51 -20.65 4.06
CA SER A 19 -39.87 -19.60 3.27
C SER A 19 -39.35 -18.51 4.21
N GLY A 20 -38.34 -18.86 5.01
CA GLY A 20 -37.45 -17.91 5.64
C GLY A 20 -36.31 -17.64 4.66
N ALA A 21 -36.54 -16.73 3.71
CA ALA A 21 -35.44 -16.17 2.94
C ALA A 21 -34.55 -15.39 3.90
N VAL A 22 -33.53 -16.05 4.46
CA VAL A 22 -32.34 -15.36 4.95
C VAL A 22 -31.72 -14.78 3.70
N LYS A 23 -32.08 -13.54 3.36
CA LYS A 23 -31.25 -12.72 2.50
C LYS A 23 -29.95 -12.59 3.26
N ALA A 24 -28.94 -13.37 2.86
CA ALA A 24 -27.56 -13.02 3.11
C ALA A 24 -27.42 -11.62 2.49
N GLN A 25 -27.49 -10.60 3.35
CA GLN A 25 -27.08 -9.27 2.97
C GLN A 25 -25.57 -9.40 2.80
N GLU A 26 -25.13 -9.71 1.59
CA GLU A 26 -23.81 -9.29 1.12
C GLU A 26 -23.78 -7.78 1.35
N GLY A 27 -23.27 -7.38 2.51
CA GLY A 27 -22.89 -6.01 2.73
C GLY A 27 -21.85 -5.73 1.67
N ARG A 28 -22.26 -5.04 0.61
CA ARG A 28 -21.35 -4.45 -0.36
C ARG A 28 -20.47 -3.50 0.43
N GLN A 29 -19.30 -3.98 0.86
CA GLN A 29 -18.27 -3.11 1.38
C GLN A 29 -17.76 -2.34 0.17
N ASP A 30 -18.22 -1.10 0.03
CA ASP A 30 -17.63 -0.18 -0.93
C ASP A 30 -16.21 0.13 -0.42
N ILE A 31 -15.21 -0.51 -1.01
CA ILE A 31 -13.79 -0.39 -0.64
C ILE A 31 -13.08 0.45 -1.69
N GLN A 32 -12.74 1.70 -1.38
CA GLN A 32 -11.95 2.54 -2.28
C GLN A 32 -10.48 2.16 -2.26
N ASN A 33 -9.94 1.78 -3.42
CA ASN A 33 -8.54 1.42 -3.53
C ASN A 33 -7.69 2.64 -3.90
N VAL A 34 -6.55 2.78 -3.23
CA VAL A 34 -5.50 3.72 -3.61
C VAL A 34 -4.23 2.95 -3.87
N LEU A 35 -3.75 3.02 -5.11
CA LEU A 35 -2.46 2.48 -5.50
C LEU A 35 -1.39 3.55 -5.26
N LEU A 36 -0.45 3.28 -4.37
CA LEU A 36 0.73 4.07 -4.16
C LEU A 36 1.90 3.43 -4.89
N THR A 37 2.56 4.18 -5.76
CA THR A 37 3.84 3.81 -6.36
C THR A 37 4.96 4.51 -5.62
N PHE A 38 5.92 3.74 -5.11
CA PHE A 38 7.08 4.22 -4.40
C PHE A 38 8.33 4.01 -5.25
N HIS A 39 9.04 5.09 -5.57
CA HIS A 39 10.41 5.01 -6.04
C HIS A 39 11.34 5.47 -4.92
N LEU A 40 12.18 4.56 -4.45
CA LEU A 40 13.23 4.89 -3.50
C LEU A 40 14.50 5.21 -4.27
N VAL A 41 14.97 6.44 -4.13
CA VAL A 41 16.14 6.97 -4.83
C VAL A 41 17.22 7.28 -3.81
N GLN A 42 18.45 6.87 -4.11
CA GLN A 42 19.64 7.33 -3.42
C GLN A 42 20.21 8.55 -4.11
N ALA A 43 20.47 9.62 -3.36
CA ALA A 43 21.24 10.77 -3.80
C ALA A 43 22.71 10.63 -3.39
N ASP A 44 23.61 11.24 -4.16
CA ASP A 44 25.08 11.26 -3.99
C ASP A 44 25.78 9.89 -4.07
N GLY A 45 25.08 8.82 -4.44
CA GLY A 45 25.65 7.47 -4.50
C GLY A 45 26.37 7.12 -5.80
N PHE A 46 25.95 7.70 -6.94
CA PHE A 46 26.36 7.28 -8.28
C PHE A 46 26.39 8.46 -9.25
N THR A 47 27.31 8.45 -10.22
CA THR A 47 27.43 9.47 -11.28
C THR A 47 26.74 9.09 -12.58
N ASP A 48 26.36 7.83 -12.76
CA ASP A 48 25.75 7.35 -13.99
C ASP A 48 24.24 7.64 -13.98
N ASP A 49 23.72 8.11 -15.11
CA ASP A 49 22.29 8.41 -15.26
C ASP A 49 21.47 7.11 -15.31
N ASP A 50 20.44 7.04 -14.47
CA ASP A 50 19.47 5.95 -14.45
C ASP A 50 18.26 6.31 -15.33
N PRO A 51 18.04 5.61 -16.46
CA PRO A 51 16.97 5.98 -17.40
C PRO A 51 15.57 5.78 -16.82
N GLU A 52 15.38 4.87 -15.86
CA GLU A 52 14.07 4.56 -15.28
C GLU A 52 13.51 5.71 -14.44
N ILE A 53 14.39 6.55 -13.89
CA ILE A 53 14.04 7.71 -13.08
C ILE A 53 14.45 9.02 -13.74
N SER A 54 14.75 9.04 -15.04
CA SER A 54 15.24 10.24 -15.74
C SER A 54 14.29 11.44 -15.63
N ASP A 55 12.97 11.21 -15.69
CA ASP A 55 11.93 12.22 -15.49
C ASP A 55 11.92 12.75 -14.04
N VAL A 56 12.06 11.85 -13.06
CA VAL A 56 12.17 12.19 -11.64
C VAL A 56 13.44 12.99 -11.37
N VAL A 57 14.59 12.55 -11.88
CA VAL A 57 15.89 13.21 -11.72
C VAL A 57 15.87 14.62 -12.29
N THR A 58 15.23 14.82 -13.45
CA THR A 58 15.06 16.14 -14.05
C THR A 58 14.32 17.10 -13.11
N GLU A 59 13.29 16.63 -12.41
CA GLU A 59 12.59 17.43 -11.41
C GLU A 59 13.42 17.63 -10.13
N LEU A 60 14.09 16.59 -9.63
CA LEU A 60 14.93 16.67 -8.43
C LEU A 60 16.05 17.69 -8.59
N ARG A 61 16.71 17.74 -9.76
CA ARG A 61 17.79 18.67 -10.05
C ARG A 61 17.37 20.15 -10.03
N LYS A 62 16.07 20.47 -10.06
CA LYS A 62 15.57 21.84 -9.90
C LYS A 62 15.64 22.34 -8.46
N TYR A 63 15.62 21.41 -7.49
CA TYR A 63 15.53 21.72 -6.06
C TYR A 63 16.76 21.28 -5.28
N PHE A 64 17.46 20.25 -5.76
CA PHE A 64 18.60 19.65 -5.08
C PHE A 64 19.80 19.56 -6.02
N ASN A 65 21.00 19.76 -5.47
CA ASN A 65 22.24 19.74 -6.22
C ASN A 65 23.14 18.56 -5.79
N PHE A 66 22.62 17.35 -5.96
CA PHE A 66 23.36 16.12 -5.70
C PHE A 66 24.21 15.71 -6.89
N GLN A 67 25.32 15.01 -6.64
CA GLN A 67 26.26 14.60 -7.70
C GLN A 67 25.60 13.62 -8.68
N GLY A 68 24.76 12.72 -8.16
CA GLY A 68 23.85 11.94 -8.98
C GLY A 68 22.83 11.18 -8.16
N TYR A 69 22.03 10.40 -8.88
CA TYR A 69 20.82 9.75 -8.38
C TYR A 69 20.76 8.33 -8.91
N ARG A 70 20.36 7.39 -8.06
CA ARG A 70 20.18 5.98 -8.43
C ARG A 70 18.87 5.44 -7.87
N LEU A 71 18.10 4.73 -8.69
CA LEU A 71 16.95 3.99 -8.20
C LEU A 71 17.44 2.79 -7.37
N LEU A 72 16.95 2.70 -6.13
CA LEU A 72 17.26 1.59 -5.22
C LEU A 72 16.17 0.52 -5.24
N SER A 73 14.91 0.93 -5.41
CA SER A 73 13.77 0.03 -5.42
C SER A 73 12.52 0.72 -5.97
N ASN A 74 11.67 -0.07 -6.62
CA ASN A 74 10.33 0.31 -7.01
C ASN A 74 9.33 -0.59 -6.27
N SER A 75 8.27 -0.01 -5.70
CA SER A 75 7.25 -0.76 -4.97
C SER A 75 5.86 -0.25 -5.27
N LEU A 76 4.93 -1.18 -5.49
CA LEU A 76 3.52 -0.93 -5.68
C LEU A 76 2.75 -1.37 -4.43
N PHE A 77 2.06 -0.42 -3.80
CA PHE A 77 1.30 -0.65 -2.59
C PHE A 77 -0.17 -0.31 -2.80
N ASN A 78 -1.05 -1.31 -2.71
CA ASN A 78 -2.50 -1.08 -2.77
C ASN A 78 -3.05 -0.95 -1.34
N VAL A 79 -3.68 0.18 -1.06
CA VAL A 79 -4.37 0.45 0.21
C VAL A 79 -5.87 0.42 -0.06
N GLY A 80 -6.54 -0.60 0.46
CA GLY A 80 -8.00 -0.63 0.56
C GLY A 80 -8.48 0.35 1.63
N MET A 81 -9.35 1.27 1.25
CA MET A 81 -9.98 2.23 2.14
C MET A 81 -11.43 1.82 2.37
N TYR A 82 -11.80 1.64 3.63
CA TYR A 82 -13.13 1.17 3.99
C TYR A 82 -14.02 2.37 4.30
N LEU A 83 -15.29 2.30 3.87
CA LEU A 83 -16.31 3.20 4.37
C LEU A 83 -16.54 2.96 5.86
N SER A 84 -16.72 4.05 6.59
CA SER A 84 -17.29 4.00 7.93
C SER A 84 -18.81 3.86 7.82
N ASP A 85 -19.41 3.13 8.77
CA ASP A 85 -20.86 2.94 8.91
C ASP A 85 -21.64 4.25 9.13
N TYR A 86 -20.93 5.36 9.39
CA TYR A 86 -21.52 6.69 9.54
C TYR A 86 -21.49 7.46 8.22
N ASP A 87 -22.66 7.94 7.80
CA ASP A 87 -22.78 8.89 6.69
C ASP A 87 -21.96 10.15 7.01
N ASN A 88 -21.14 10.58 6.03
CA ASN A 88 -20.19 11.70 6.09
C ASN A 88 -18.84 11.47 6.80
N GLU A 89 -18.55 10.27 7.33
CA GLU A 89 -17.18 9.97 7.76
C GLU A 89 -16.26 9.75 6.55
N PRO A 90 -15.02 10.29 6.59
CA PRO A 90 -14.01 10.03 5.57
C PRO A 90 -13.61 8.56 5.54
N VAL A 91 -13.34 8.06 4.35
CA VAL A 91 -12.76 6.73 4.12
C VAL A 91 -11.34 6.69 4.67
N ARG A 92 -10.97 5.54 5.23
CA ARG A 92 -9.64 5.33 5.83
C ARG A 92 -9.10 3.97 5.42
N GLY A 93 -7.80 3.92 5.18
CA GLY A 93 -7.09 2.69 4.88
C GLY A 93 -5.67 2.80 5.41
N SER A 94 -5.08 1.69 5.77
CA SER A 94 -3.66 1.67 6.14
C SER A 94 -3.06 0.33 5.83
N GLY A 95 -1.75 0.32 5.62
CA GLY A 95 -0.98 -0.89 5.70
C GLY A 95 0.49 -0.64 5.49
N THR A 96 1.19 -1.72 5.23
CA THR A 96 2.64 -1.77 5.29
C THR A 96 3.16 -2.67 4.18
N GLN A 97 4.24 -2.25 3.55
CA GLN A 97 4.96 -3.01 2.54
C GLN A 97 6.45 -2.99 2.83
N ARG A 98 7.08 -4.16 2.70
CA ARG A 98 8.53 -4.28 2.77
C ARG A 98 9.14 -3.87 1.44
N ILE A 99 10.14 -2.99 1.49
CA ILE A 99 10.96 -2.59 0.35
C ILE A 99 12.31 -3.29 0.51
N VAL A 100 12.65 -4.11 -0.47
CA VAL A 100 13.98 -4.73 -0.55
C VAL A 100 14.80 -3.90 -1.52
N VAL A 101 15.94 -3.40 -1.03
CA VAL A 101 16.91 -2.69 -1.86
C VAL A 101 17.85 -3.72 -2.46
N GLU A 102 17.93 -3.74 -3.79
CA GLU A 102 18.81 -4.67 -4.48
C GLU A 102 20.27 -4.42 -4.12
N ASN A 103 21.03 -5.50 -3.90
CA ASN A 103 22.46 -5.46 -3.57
C ASN A 103 22.80 -4.67 -2.29
N SER A 104 21.85 -4.53 -1.38
CA SER A 104 22.07 -3.92 -0.07
C SER A 104 21.66 -4.88 1.05
N ALA A 105 22.42 -4.85 2.15
CA ALA A 105 22.00 -5.50 3.39
C ALA A 105 20.82 -4.75 4.05
N ILE A 106 20.47 -3.56 3.54
CA ILE A 106 19.42 -2.72 4.09
C ILE A 106 18.06 -3.30 3.73
N ALA A 107 17.26 -3.62 4.75
CA ALA A 107 15.84 -3.92 4.60
C ALA A 107 15.03 -2.71 5.05
N LEU A 108 14.14 -2.21 4.19
CA LEU A 108 13.29 -1.07 4.50
C LEU A 108 11.84 -1.50 4.57
N GLU A 109 11.06 -0.78 5.35
CA GLU A 109 9.61 -0.92 5.42
C GLU A 109 8.97 0.44 5.17
N VAL A 110 8.05 0.48 4.21
CA VAL A 110 7.15 1.62 4.03
C VAL A 110 5.80 1.29 4.65
N SER A 111 5.29 2.18 5.48
CA SER A 111 3.90 2.15 5.92
C SER A 111 3.18 3.40 5.45
N ALA A 112 1.92 3.22 5.06
CA ALA A 112 1.05 4.32 4.67
C ALA A 112 -0.27 4.25 5.43
N SER A 113 -0.69 5.38 5.99
CA SER A 113 -2.03 5.59 6.54
C SER A 113 -2.72 6.66 5.74
N LEU A 114 -3.83 6.31 5.09
CA LEU A 114 -4.56 7.15 4.16
C LEU A 114 -5.93 7.53 4.72
N ARG A 115 -6.33 8.76 4.45
CA ARG A 115 -7.65 9.30 4.75
C ARG A 115 -8.11 10.19 3.61
N ALA A 116 -9.33 10.01 3.13
CA ALA A 116 -9.91 10.82 2.06
C ALA A 116 -11.39 11.11 2.35
N ALA A 117 -11.89 12.22 1.83
CA ALA A 117 -13.34 12.42 1.77
C ALA A 117 -13.93 11.49 0.70
N ARG A 118 -15.19 11.07 0.90
CA ARG A 118 -15.90 10.22 -0.08
C ARG A 118 -15.92 10.91 -1.45
N ALA A 119 -15.65 10.15 -2.50
CA ALA A 119 -15.59 10.63 -3.90
C ALA A 119 -14.63 11.82 -4.13
N SER A 120 -13.66 12.05 -3.23
CA SER A 120 -12.66 13.10 -3.44
C SER A 120 -11.51 12.56 -4.27
N GLY A 121 -11.07 13.33 -5.27
CA GLY A 121 -9.82 13.06 -6.01
C GLY A 121 -8.56 13.42 -5.21
N THR A 122 -8.62 13.42 -3.87
CA THR A 122 -7.52 13.82 -3.00
C THR A 122 -7.47 12.93 -1.75
N VAL A 123 -6.28 12.40 -1.46
CA VAL A 123 -6.02 11.60 -0.27
C VAL A 123 -4.98 12.31 0.60
N ARG A 124 -5.21 12.33 1.91
CA ARG A 124 -4.21 12.69 2.90
C ARG A 124 -3.52 11.42 3.37
N GLY A 125 -2.22 11.32 3.14
CA GLY A 125 -1.41 10.16 3.53
C GLY A 125 -0.34 10.53 4.54
N GLU A 126 -0.24 9.80 5.64
CA GLU A 126 1.00 9.68 6.41
C GLU A 126 1.82 8.55 5.79
N VAL A 127 3.03 8.84 5.34
CA VAL A 127 3.99 7.87 4.80
C VAL A 127 5.18 7.81 5.74
N THR A 128 5.53 6.60 6.17
CA THR A 128 6.67 6.35 7.05
C THR A 128 7.61 5.34 6.41
N LEU A 129 8.89 5.67 6.32
CA LEU A 129 9.97 4.76 5.92
C LEU A 129 10.78 4.40 7.16
N THR A 130 10.94 3.10 7.41
CA THR A 130 11.66 2.58 8.57
C THR A 130 12.77 1.63 8.13
N ASP A 131 13.95 1.78 8.73
CA ASP A 131 15.01 0.78 8.62
C ASP A 131 14.66 -0.42 9.49
N ILE A 132 14.58 -1.59 8.87
CA ILE A 132 14.27 -2.86 9.53
C ILE A 132 15.43 -3.86 9.36
N THR A 133 16.64 -3.39 9.04
CA THR A 133 17.84 -4.23 8.83
C THR A 133 18.17 -5.07 10.05
N GLU A 134 18.01 -4.51 11.26
CA GLU A 134 18.25 -5.21 12.53
C GLU A 134 17.13 -6.19 12.91
N PHE A 135 16.11 -6.37 12.06
CA PHE A 135 15.02 -7.32 12.31
C PHE A 135 15.50 -8.76 12.06
N VAL A 136 16.21 -9.32 13.04
CA VAL A 136 16.62 -10.73 13.10
C VAL A 136 15.89 -11.40 14.27
N GLY A 137 14.71 -11.98 14.02
CA GLY A 137 13.92 -12.72 15.03
C GLY A 137 12.40 -12.47 14.97
N TYR A 138 11.67 -12.94 16.00
CA TYR A 138 10.20 -12.87 16.08
C TYR A 138 9.66 -11.58 16.74
N ALA A 139 10.52 -10.69 17.25
CA ALA A 139 10.08 -9.50 17.98
C ALA A 139 10.59 -8.22 17.28
N ARG A 140 9.65 -7.33 16.95
CA ARG A 140 9.96 -6.01 16.39
C ARG A 140 10.50 -5.12 17.51
N PRO A 141 11.71 -4.55 17.40
CA PRO A 141 12.17 -3.58 18.37
C PRO A 141 11.16 -2.42 18.40
N SER A 142 10.66 -2.09 19.59
CA SER A 142 9.59 -1.10 19.78
C SER A 142 10.03 0.33 19.44
N ASN A 143 11.33 0.56 19.24
CA ASN A 143 11.96 1.89 19.19
C ASN A 143 12.66 2.17 17.86
N LEU A 144 12.22 1.56 16.75
CA LEU A 144 12.75 1.91 15.43
C LEU A 144 12.36 3.35 15.10
N SER A 145 13.36 4.23 15.08
CA SER A 145 13.17 5.61 14.64
C SER A 145 13.02 5.61 13.13
N PRO A 146 11.95 6.22 12.59
CA PRO A 146 11.74 6.25 11.16
C PRO A 146 12.84 7.05 10.47
N LEU A 147 13.30 6.58 9.31
CA LEU A 147 14.19 7.33 8.42
C LEU A 147 13.47 8.54 7.82
N LEU A 148 12.17 8.38 7.60
CA LEU A 148 11.28 9.40 7.08
C LEU A 148 9.89 9.19 7.69
N ARG A 149 9.26 10.26 8.16
CA ARG A 149 7.84 10.28 8.50
C ARG A 149 7.27 11.59 8.04
N ILE A 150 6.29 11.56 7.15
CA ILE A 150 5.70 12.78 6.61
C ILE A 150 4.23 12.58 6.30
N THR A 151 3.45 13.63 6.55
CA THR A 151 2.05 13.70 6.13
C THR A 151 1.92 14.62 4.92
N VAL A 152 1.33 14.12 3.86
CA VAL A 152 1.15 14.85 2.60
C VAL A 152 -0.28 14.71 2.08
N ASN A 153 -0.76 15.74 1.39
CA ASN A 153 -1.98 15.66 0.61
C ASN A 153 -1.59 15.37 -0.84
N MET A 154 -2.18 14.34 -1.42
CA MET A 154 -1.91 13.87 -2.77
C MET A 154 -3.20 13.86 -3.57
N ARG A 155 -3.18 14.45 -4.75
CA ARG A 155 -4.25 14.29 -5.75
C ARG A 155 -4.00 13.05 -6.59
N ASP A 156 -5.04 12.57 -7.27
CA ASP A 156 -4.87 11.49 -8.25
C ASP A 156 -3.81 11.86 -9.31
N GLY A 157 -2.87 10.94 -9.55
CA GLY A 157 -1.73 11.12 -10.43
C GLY A 157 -0.63 12.06 -9.91
N GLN A 158 -0.81 12.71 -8.75
CA GLN A 158 0.18 13.62 -8.21
C GLN A 158 1.41 12.84 -7.72
N ARG A 159 2.59 13.32 -8.14
CA ARG A 159 3.88 12.87 -7.64
C ARG A 159 4.35 13.79 -6.52
N VAL A 160 4.77 13.22 -5.41
CA VAL A 160 5.31 13.93 -4.25
C VAL A 160 6.71 13.41 -3.95
N VAL A 161 7.64 14.33 -3.73
CA VAL A 161 9.03 14.04 -3.39
C VAL A 161 9.23 14.24 -1.89
N LEU A 162 9.69 13.20 -1.21
CA LEU A 162 9.91 13.19 0.23
C LEU A 162 11.38 12.85 0.49
N GLY A 163 12.17 13.80 0.98
CA GLY A 163 13.58 13.57 1.31
C GLY A 163 13.79 13.22 2.78
N SER A 164 14.71 12.29 3.07
CA SER A 164 15.28 12.12 4.40
C SER A 164 16.54 12.99 4.54
N ALA A 165 16.84 13.42 5.77
CA ALA A 165 18.16 13.94 6.09
C ALA A 165 19.10 12.75 6.41
N PRO A 166 20.39 12.80 6.00
CA PRO A 166 21.36 11.79 6.40
C PRO A 166 21.57 11.86 7.92
N ARG A 167 21.64 10.72 8.63
CA ARG A 167 21.81 10.73 10.10
C ARG A 167 23.29 10.74 10.50
N THR A 168 24.17 10.28 9.62
CA THR A 168 25.62 10.30 9.76
C THR A 168 26.26 10.76 8.44
N ALA A 169 27.54 11.14 8.48
CA ALA A 169 28.26 11.59 7.28
C ALA A 169 28.43 10.48 6.22
N ASP A 170 28.33 9.21 6.64
CA ASP A 170 28.51 8.04 5.79
C ASP A 170 27.16 7.43 5.31
N GLU A 171 26.03 7.96 5.79
CA GLU A 171 24.70 7.51 5.36
C GLU A 171 24.28 8.24 4.07
N PRO A 172 23.76 7.50 3.07
CA PRO A 172 23.25 8.13 1.86
C PRO A 172 21.97 8.93 2.12
N VAL A 173 21.78 10.00 1.34
CA VAL A 173 20.51 10.72 1.33
C VAL A 173 19.48 9.88 0.57
N LEU A 174 18.37 9.54 1.23
CA LEU A 174 17.27 8.80 0.62
C LEU A 174 16.15 9.76 0.22
N ILE A 175 15.64 9.58 -0.98
CA ILE A 175 14.51 10.32 -1.53
C ILE A 175 13.42 9.31 -1.87
N LEU A 176 12.29 9.42 -1.20
CA LEU A 176 11.10 8.63 -1.49
C LEU A 176 10.16 9.45 -2.38
N VAL A 177 9.96 8.98 -3.61
CA VAL A 177 8.99 9.57 -4.53
C VAL A 177 7.72 8.75 -4.50
N VAL A 178 6.61 9.39 -4.16
CA VAL A 178 5.30 8.75 -4.02
C VAL A 178 4.37 9.26 -5.12
N THR A 179 3.76 8.35 -5.86
CA THR A 179 2.68 8.68 -6.79
C THR A 179 1.41 7.98 -6.34
N ALA A 180 0.34 8.75 -6.10
CA ALA A 180 -0.96 8.19 -5.75
C ALA A 180 -1.82 8.03 -7.01
N ARG A 181 -2.46 6.88 -7.14
CA ARG A 181 -3.54 6.63 -8.10
C ARG A 181 -4.78 6.21 -7.33
N ILE A 182 -5.83 7.01 -7.44
CA ILE A 182 -7.09 6.79 -6.72
C ILE A 182 -8.04 6.10 -7.70
N ASP A 183 -8.52 4.92 -7.34
CA ASP A 183 -9.49 4.21 -8.17
C ASP A 183 -10.79 5.04 -8.23
N PRO A 184 -11.24 5.45 -9.44
CA PRO A 184 -12.44 6.26 -9.60
C PRO A 184 -13.74 5.46 -9.43
N GLU A 185 -13.72 4.13 -9.45
CA GLU A 185 -14.94 3.32 -9.42
C GLU A 185 -15.54 3.16 -8.02
N PHE A 186 -16.42 4.11 -7.64
CA PHE A 186 -17.60 3.90 -6.77
C PHE A 186 -18.84 4.54 -7.38
#